data_AF-A0A6C0TS21-F1
#
_entry.id   AF-A0A6C0TS21-F1
#
_cell.length_a   1.000
_cell.length_b   1.000
_cell.length_c   1.000
_cell.angle_alpha   90.00
_cell.angle_beta   90.00
_cell.angle_gamma   90.00
#
_symmetry.space_group_name_H-M   'P 1'
#
loop_
_entity.id
_entity.type
_entity.pdbx_description
1 polymer ?
#
loop_
_entity_poly.entity_id
_entity_poly.type
_entity_poly.pdbx_seq_one_letter_code
_entity_poly.pdbx_strand_id
1 'polypeptide(L)'
;MKNLLLASVTAITIGLSGSVFAGSDKNGEHQDRYMERLSEKLELTPEQQEQFREIKKEQMEKHREIHEESKERMDEVLNDEQRQRFEEIHKENRDKMKKMHGDKKSKESENN
;
A
#
# COMPACT_ATOMS: atom_id res chain seq x y z
N MET A 1 -12.24 -19.19 35.01
CA MET A 1 -11.14 -20.05 34.51
C MET A 1 -10.42 -19.25 33.43
N LYS A 2 -9.15 -18.92 33.66
CA LYS A 2 -8.37 -18.03 32.79
C LYS A 2 -7.85 -18.88 31.62
N ASN A 3 -8.39 -18.65 30.43
CA ASN A 3 -7.99 -19.42 29.25
C ASN A 3 -6.63 -18.93 28.78
N LEU A 4 -5.68 -19.85 28.84
CA LEU A 4 -4.29 -19.77 28.41
C LEU A 4 -4.17 -19.23 26.99
N LEU A 5 -3.61 -18.04 26.81
CA LEU A 5 -2.99 -17.64 25.55
C LEU A 5 -1.48 -17.85 25.68
N LEU A 6 -1.06 -19.05 25.29
CA LEU A 6 0.32 -19.39 24.97
C LEU A 6 0.76 -18.56 23.76
N ALA A 7 1.38 -17.40 24.00
CA ALA A 7 2.19 -16.72 22.98
C ALA A 7 3.57 -17.40 22.97
N SER A 8 3.68 -18.43 22.14
CA SER A 8 4.90 -19.16 21.81
C SER A 8 6.02 -18.18 21.41
N VAL A 9 7.03 -18.03 22.25
CA VAL A 9 8.28 -17.33 21.93
C VAL A 9 9.10 -18.26 21.05
N THR A 10 8.90 -18.17 19.74
CA THR A 10 9.80 -18.82 18.78
C THR A 10 10.98 -17.89 18.58
N ALA A 11 12.11 -18.20 19.21
CA ALA A 11 13.38 -17.51 19.01
C ALA A 11 13.87 -17.74 17.58
N ILE A 12 13.61 -16.78 16.69
CA ILE A 12 14.16 -16.78 15.34
C ILE A 12 15.50 -16.02 15.41
N THR A 13 16.59 -16.78 15.37
CA THR A 13 17.95 -16.26 15.22
C THR A 13 18.11 -15.66 13.82
N ILE A 14 18.32 -14.35 13.72
CA ILE A 14 18.58 -13.67 12.44
C ILE A 14 20.04 -13.19 12.42
N GLY A 15 20.81 -13.74 11.48
CA GLY A 15 22.15 -13.26 11.15
C GLY A 15 22.10 -11.89 10.50
N LEU A 16 22.91 -10.96 10.99
CA LEU A 16 23.00 -9.59 10.51
C LEU A 16 23.60 -9.55 9.09
N SER A 17 22.77 -9.27 8.10
CA SER A 17 23.21 -8.81 6.78
C SER A 17 22.60 -7.43 6.56
N GLY A 18 23.42 -6.39 6.75
CA GLY A 18 23.01 -5.01 6.53
C GLY A 18 22.85 -4.72 5.05
N SER A 19 21.62 -4.39 4.64
CA SER A 19 21.36 -3.70 3.38
C SER A 19 20.99 -2.25 3.67
N VAL A 20 21.85 -1.38 3.16
CA VAL A 20 21.80 0.07 3.18
C VAL A 20 20.57 0.64 2.46
N PHE A 21 19.90 1.57 3.14
CA PHE A 21 18.96 2.60 2.69
C PHE A 21 18.21 2.42 1.35
N ALA A 22 16.89 2.28 1.47
CA ALA A 22 15.93 2.32 0.38
C ALA A 22 15.91 3.67 -0.34
N GLY A 23 16.00 3.62 -1.67
CA GLY A 23 15.89 4.76 -2.57
C GLY A 23 14.49 5.35 -2.60
N SER A 24 14.47 6.69 -2.60
CA SER A 24 13.31 7.57 -2.66
C SER A 24 12.53 7.40 -3.98
N ASP A 25 11.39 6.72 -3.93
CA ASP A 25 10.34 6.80 -4.95
C ASP A 25 9.10 7.47 -4.33
N LYS A 26 8.41 8.34 -5.07
CA LYS A 26 7.35 9.25 -4.55
C LYS A 26 6.10 8.52 -4.03
N ASN A 27 6.03 7.19 -4.19
CA ASN A 27 5.05 6.32 -3.56
C ASN A 27 5.40 5.93 -2.11
N GLY A 28 6.64 6.17 -1.66
CA GLY A 28 7.11 5.89 -0.30
C GLY A 28 6.48 6.79 0.75
N GLU A 29 6.31 8.10 0.48
CA GLU A 29 5.84 9.07 1.48
C GLU A 29 4.45 8.75 2.09
N HIS A 30 3.57 8.10 1.33
CA HIS A 30 2.26 7.68 1.84
C HIS A 30 2.32 6.40 2.67
N GLN A 31 3.18 5.45 2.27
CA GLN A 31 3.42 4.24 3.05
C GLN A 31 4.15 4.57 4.36
N ASP A 32 5.12 5.48 4.31
CA ASP A 32 5.89 5.92 5.46
C ASP A 32 5.00 6.59 6.51
N ARG A 33 4.07 7.46 6.10
CA ARG A 33 3.11 8.08 7.03
C ARG A 33 2.14 7.09 7.68
N TYR A 34 1.78 6.02 6.96
CA TYR A 34 0.97 4.96 7.56
C TYR A 34 1.78 4.17 8.59
N MET A 35 3.05 3.86 8.28
CA MET A 35 3.95 3.16 9.20
C MET A 35 4.27 3.97 10.45
N GLU A 36 4.52 5.27 10.33
CA GLU A 36 4.71 6.14 11.49
C GLU A 36 3.51 6.08 12.45
N ARG A 37 2.29 6.25 11.91
CA ARG A 37 1.06 6.19 12.72
C ARG A 37 0.83 4.83 13.37
N LEU A 38 1.15 3.75 12.67
CA LEU A 38 1.00 2.40 13.19
C LEU A 38 2.04 2.12 14.28
N SER A 39 3.26 2.58 14.05
CA SER A 39 4.38 2.46 14.99
C SER A 39 4.12 3.21 16.28
N GLU A 40 3.59 4.44 16.20
CA GLU A 40 3.21 5.23 17.36
C GLU A 40 2.05 4.57 18.13
N LYS A 41 1.02 4.10 17.43
CA LYS A 41 -0.16 3.50 18.07
C LYS A 41 0.08 2.14 18.72
N LEU A 42 1.03 1.38 18.19
CA LEU A 42 1.33 0.02 18.65
C LEU A 42 2.68 -0.09 19.36
N GLU A 43 3.39 1.04 19.52
CA GLU A 43 4.72 1.12 20.10
C GLU A 43 5.70 0.11 19.48
N LEU A 44 5.71 0.05 18.13
CA LEU A 44 6.51 -0.93 17.40
C LEU A 44 8.01 -0.65 17.56
N THR A 45 8.79 -1.70 17.86
CA THR A 45 10.26 -1.60 17.85
C THR A 45 10.80 -1.41 16.44
N PRO A 46 12.03 -0.88 16.26
CA PRO A 46 12.63 -0.72 14.94
C PRO A 46 12.65 -2.02 14.12
N GLU A 47 12.89 -3.16 14.76
CA GLU A 47 12.92 -4.47 14.11
C GLU A 47 11.52 -4.89 13.63
N GLN A 48 10.48 -4.64 14.43
CA GLN A 48 9.09 -4.92 14.03
C GLN A 48 8.64 -4.03 12.87
N GLN A 49 9.07 -2.77 12.85
CA GLN A 49 8.78 -1.85 11.74
C GLN A 49 9.39 -2.35 10.43
N GLU A 50 10.64 -2.83 10.46
CA GLU A 50 11.31 -3.36 9.28
C GLU A 50 10.62 -4.63 8.76
N GLN A 51 10.29 -5.57 9.65
CA GLN A 51 9.52 -6.77 9.28
C GLN A 51 8.18 -6.41 8.64
N PHE A 52 7.52 -5.38 9.15
CA PHE A 52 6.23 -4.96 8.62
C PHE A 52 6.36 -4.23 7.28
N ARG A 53 7.44 -3.47 7.04
CA ARG A 53 7.77 -2.91 5.72
C ARG A 53 7.98 -4.01 4.70
N GLU A 54 8.70 -5.07 5.05
CA GLU A 54 8.92 -6.23 4.18
C GLU A 54 7.59 -6.92 3.80
N ILE A 55 6.73 -7.20 4.79
CA ILE A 55 5.39 -7.77 4.56
C ILE A 55 4.57 -6.89 3.59
N LYS A 56 4.62 -5.57 3.75
CA LYS A 56 3.92 -4.66 2.85
C LYS A 56 4.48 -4.65 1.45
N LYS A 57 5.80 -4.70 1.31
CA LYS A 57 6.45 -4.76 0.01
C LYS A 57 6.02 -6.01 -0.76
N GLU A 58 6.09 -7.17 -0.11
CA GLU A 58 5.65 -8.44 -0.70
C GLU A 58 4.15 -8.40 -1.06
N GLN A 59 3.32 -7.82 -0.18
CA GLN A 59 1.89 -7.63 -0.45
C GLN A 59 1.65 -6.77 -1.70
N MET A 60 2.41 -5.69 -1.87
CA MET A 60 2.30 -4.79 -3.03
C MET A 60 2.71 -5.47 -4.33
N GLU A 61 3.78 -6.25 -4.31
CA GLU A 61 4.24 -7.03 -5.47
C GLU A 61 3.17 -8.04 -5.91
N LYS A 62 2.62 -8.83 -4.96
CA LYS A 62 1.52 -9.77 -5.26
C LYS A 62 0.27 -9.07 -5.79
N HIS A 63 -0.10 -7.95 -5.19
CA HIS A 63 -1.26 -7.19 -5.64
C HIS A 63 -1.05 -6.64 -7.06
N ARG A 64 0.18 -6.22 -7.40
CA ARG A 64 0.49 -5.76 -8.75
C ARG A 64 0.30 -6.89 -9.78
N GLU A 65 0.83 -8.07 -9.49
CA GLU A 65 0.69 -9.25 -10.34
C GLU A 65 -0.79 -9.60 -10.57
N ILE A 66 -1.57 -9.71 -9.48
CA ILE A 66 -3.02 -9.97 -9.55
C ILE A 66 -3.73 -8.90 -10.38
N HIS A 67 -3.34 -7.64 -10.25
CA HIS A 67 -3.95 -6.55 -10.99
C HIS A 67 -3.67 -6.62 -12.50
N GLU A 68 -2.42 -6.91 -12.87
CA GLU A 68 -2.01 -7.08 -14.26
C GLU A 68 -2.70 -8.31 -14.89
N GLU A 69 -2.72 -9.45 -14.20
CA GLU A 69 -3.43 -10.67 -14.63
C GLU A 69 -4.93 -10.43 -14.78
N SER A 70 -5.55 -9.76 -13.81
CA SER A 70 -6.99 -9.45 -13.87
C SER A 70 -7.32 -8.53 -15.04
N LYS A 71 -6.44 -7.58 -15.37
CA LYS A 71 -6.61 -6.69 -16.51
C LYS A 71 -6.58 -7.48 -17.82
N GLU A 72 -5.60 -8.36 -17.98
CA GLU A 72 -5.46 -9.19 -19.18
C GLU A 72 -6.71 -10.07 -19.39
N ARG A 73 -7.17 -10.76 -18.33
CA ARG A 73 -8.39 -11.58 -18.38
C ARG A 73 -9.65 -10.78 -18.70
N MET A 74 -9.72 -9.54 -18.21
CA MET A 74 -10.82 -8.64 -18.56
C MET A 74 -10.75 -8.26 -20.03
N ASP A 75 -9.56 -7.91 -20.53
CA ASP A 75 -9.37 -7.53 -21.93
C ASP A 75 -9.71 -8.67 -22.88
N GLU A 76 -9.49 -9.94 -22.52
CA GLU A 76 -9.87 -11.11 -23.32
C GLU A 76 -11.39 -11.29 -23.51
N VAL A 77 -12.21 -10.88 -22.53
CA VAL A 77 -13.68 -11.08 -22.57
C VAL A 77 -14.44 -9.89 -23.17
N LEU A 78 -13.79 -8.73 -23.28
CA LEU A 78 -14.39 -7.53 -23.85
C LEU A 78 -14.21 -7.49 -25.37
N ASN A 79 -15.16 -6.88 -26.07
CA ASN A 79 -14.95 -6.47 -27.46
C ASN A 79 -14.29 -5.08 -27.54
N ASP A 80 -13.92 -4.64 -28.75
CA ASP A 80 -13.20 -3.38 -28.94
C ASP A 80 -13.95 -2.14 -28.41
N GLU A 81 -15.27 -2.07 -28.65
CA GLU A 81 -16.10 -0.96 -28.18
C GLU A 81 -16.20 -0.93 -26.65
N GLN A 82 -16.33 -2.11 -26.03
CA GLN A 82 -16.37 -2.25 -24.57
C GLN A 82 -15.03 -1.89 -23.93
N ARG A 83 -13.89 -2.26 -24.54
CA ARG A 83 -12.55 -1.89 -24.08
C ARG A 83 -12.36 -0.37 -24.08
N GLN A 84 -12.73 0.30 -25.17
CA GLN A 84 -12.63 1.76 -25.26
C GLN A 84 -13.48 2.44 -24.17
N ARG A 85 -14.72 1.98 -23.98
CA ARG A 85 -15.59 2.52 -22.93
C ARG A 85 -15.04 2.26 -21.53
N PHE A 86 -14.41 1.12 -21.30
CA PHE A 86 -13.77 0.80 -20.03
C PHE A 86 -12.59 1.74 -19.71
N GLU A 87 -11.75 2.03 -20.70
CA GLU A 87 -10.65 3.00 -20.57
C GLU A 87 -11.16 4.42 -20.29
N GLU A 88 -12.24 4.84 -20.95
CA GLU A 88 -12.88 6.14 -20.70
C GLU A 88 -13.40 6.27 -19.27
N ILE A 89 -14.09 5.23 -18.77
CA ILE A 89 -14.57 5.18 -17.38
C ILE A 89 -13.40 5.29 -16.40
N HIS A 90 -12.30 4.58 -16.66
CA HIS A 90 -11.10 4.66 -15.83
C HIS A 90 -10.48 6.07 -15.82
N LYS A 91 -10.42 6.72 -16.98
CA LYS A 91 -9.92 8.08 -17.11
C LYS A 91 -10.81 9.09 -16.38
N GLU A 92 -12.12 9.01 -16.58
CA GLU A 92 -13.10 9.88 -15.90
C GLU A 92 -12.99 9.73 -14.37
N ASN A 93 -12.96 8.50 -13.88
CA ASN A 93 -12.80 8.21 -12.45
C ASN A 93 -11.50 8.79 -11.90
N ARG A 94 -10.39 8.67 -12.65
CA ARG A 94 -9.09 9.24 -12.26
C ARG A 94 -9.14 10.76 -12.19
N ASP A 95 -9.77 11.42 -13.16
CA ASP A 95 -9.85 12.88 -13.20
C ASP A 95 -10.81 13.43 -12.12
N LYS A 96 -11.92 12.72 -11.84
CA LYS A 96 -12.80 13.01 -10.71
C LYS A 96 -12.05 12.91 -9.38
N MET A 97 -11.25 11.86 -9.19
CA MET A 97 -10.38 11.70 -8.02
C MET A 97 -9.39 12.86 -7.87
N LYS A 98 -8.69 13.22 -8.95
CA LYS A 98 -7.75 14.37 -8.93
C LYS A 98 -8.45 15.67 -8.54
N LYS A 99 -9.65 15.92 -9.09
CA LYS A 99 -10.44 17.11 -8.78
C LYS A 99 -10.81 17.14 -7.29
N MET A 100 -11.33 16.03 -6.75
CA MET A 100 -11.65 15.94 -5.31
C MET A 100 -10.43 16.14 -4.41
N HIS A 101 -9.25 15.63 -4.80
CA HIS A 101 -8.02 15.86 -4.05
C HIS A 101 -7.54 17.32 -4.14
N GLY A 102 -7.66 17.95 -5.30
CA GLY A 102 -7.35 19.37 -5.49
C GLY A 102 -8.26 20.27 -4.66
N ASP A 103 -9.57 20.04 -4.71
CA ASP A 103 -10.58 20.81 -3.96
C ASP A 103 -10.45 20.65 -2.45
N LYS A 104 -9.97 19.49 -1.96
CA LYS A 104 -9.65 19.31 -0.54
C LYS A 104 -8.43 20.13 -0.12
N LYS A 105 -7.37 20.13 -0.92
CA LYS A 105 -6.16 20.90 -0.64
C LYS A 105 -6.41 22.41 -0.61
N SER A 106 -7.23 22.94 -1.53
CA SER A 106 -7.57 24.36 -1.55
C SER A 106 -8.35 24.80 -0.30
N LYS A 107 -9.35 24.00 0.13
CA LYS A 107 -10.13 24.27 1.35
C LYS A 107 -9.31 24.16 2.64
N GLU A 108 -8.29 23.32 2.67
CA GLU A 108 -7.38 23.17 3.82
C GLU A 108 -6.38 24.33 3.92
N SER A 109 -6.01 24.95 2.78
CA SER A 109 -5.19 26.17 2.75
C SER A 109 -5.95 27.46 3.06
N GLU A 110 -7.28 27.49 2.92
CA GLU A 110 -8.12 28.66 3.25
C GLU A 110 -8.50 28.74 4.74
N ASN A 111 -8.35 27.64 5.49
CA ASN A 111 -8.74 27.53 6.91
C ASN A 111 -7.55 27.55 7.90
N ASN A 112 -6.32 27.78 7.42
CA ASN A 112 -5.12 28.03 8.24
C ASN A 112 -4.61 29.44 7.98
#